data_AF-F1VWI2-F1
#
_entry.id   AF-F1VWI2-F1
#
_cell.length_a   1.000
_cell.length_b   1.000
_cell.length_c   1.000
_cell.angle_alpha   90.00
_cell.angle_beta   90.00
_cell.angle_gamma   90.00
#
_symmetry.space_group_name_H-M   'P 1'
#
loop_
_entity.id
_entity.type
_entity.pdbx_description
1 polymer ?
#
loop_
_entity_poly.entity_id
_entity_poly.type
_entity_poly.pdbx_seq_one_letter_code
_entity_poly.pdbx_strand_id
1 'polypeptide(L)'
;MSEVTKTNRPEFRNIHVTQLANYRLPLAGLISILHRISGFLMFALLPVILYLLDQSLLSEGTFEYFKGITSNWFVKLVLLAVSWAFLHHFCAGIRHLFMDNHIGIEKDSARKSAVIVFAVSLPLAGLVALKLFGAF
;
A
#
# COMPACT_ATOMS: atom_id res chain seq x y z
N MET A 1 12.66 -25.54 -53.39
CA MET A 1 13.06 -25.59 -51.98
C MET A 1 11.81 -25.27 -51.17
N SER A 2 11.16 -26.28 -50.60
CA SER A 2 9.87 -26.14 -49.92
C SER A 2 10.05 -25.42 -48.59
N GLU A 3 9.38 -24.27 -48.46
CA GLU A 3 9.35 -23.48 -47.23
C GLU A 3 8.51 -24.24 -46.19
N VAL A 4 9.16 -24.73 -45.13
CA VAL A 4 8.49 -25.45 -44.05
C VAL A 4 7.64 -24.45 -43.27
N THR A 5 6.32 -24.54 -43.41
CA THR A 5 5.35 -23.75 -42.65
C THR A 5 5.55 -24.01 -41.16
N LYS A 6 6.11 -23.04 -40.42
CA LYS A 6 6.27 -23.13 -38.96
C LYS A 6 4.89 -23.30 -38.32
N THR A 7 4.61 -24.48 -37.78
CA THR A 7 3.44 -24.72 -36.93
C THR A 7 3.55 -23.84 -35.70
N ASN A 8 2.64 -22.87 -35.57
CA ASN A 8 2.61 -21.93 -34.45
C ASN A 8 2.19 -22.69 -33.18
N ARG A 9 3.17 -23.15 -32.39
CA ARG A 9 2.92 -23.86 -31.14
C ARG A 9 2.39 -22.86 -30.11
N PRO A 10 1.38 -23.21 -29.29
CA PRO A 10 0.91 -22.33 -28.25
C PRO A 10 2.04 -22.06 -27.25
N GLU A 11 2.49 -20.81 -27.21
CA GLU A 11 3.46 -20.33 -26.24
C GLU A 11 2.72 -19.83 -25.00
N PHE A 12 2.97 -20.44 -23.85
CA PHE A 12 2.51 -19.91 -22.57
C PHE A 12 3.30 -18.63 -22.25
N ARG A 13 2.67 -17.47 -22.43
CA ARG A 13 3.25 -16.16 -22.15
C ARG A 13 2.69 -15.60 -20.84
N ASN A 14 3.40 -14.63 -20.26
CA ASN A 14 2.91 -13.89 -19.10
C ASN A 14 1.59 -13.20 -19.43
N ILE A 15 0.70 -13.11 -18.44
CA ILE A 15 -0.57 -12.39 -18.59
C ILE A 15 -0.29 -10.92 -18.94
N HIS A 16 -0.97 -10.42 -19.97
CA HIS A 16 -0.86 -9.02 -20.36
C HIS A 16 -1.61 -8.13 -19.37
N VAL A 17 -1.26 -6.85 -19.27
CA VAL A 17 -1.92 -5.92 -18.32
C VAL A 17 -3.43 -5.81 -18.54
N THR A 18 -3.89 -5.98 -19.79
CA THR A 18 -5.32 -5.99 -20.14
C THR A 18 -6.05 -7.24 -19.63
N GLN A 19 -5.32 -8.30 -19.25
CA GLN A 19 -5.88 -9.56 -18.74
C GLN A 19 -5.90 -9.62 -17.21
N LEU A 20 -5.24 -8.68 -16.52
CA LEU A 20 -5.16 -8.64 -15.06
C LEU A 20 -6.54 -8.62 -14.39
N ALA A 21 -7.50 -7.91 -14.98
CA ALA A 21 -8.87 -7.81 -14.43
C ALA A 21 -9.58 -9.17 -14.32
N ASN A 22 -9.24 -10.13 -15.19
CA ASN A 22 -9.83 -11.47 -15.19
C ASN A 22 -9.05 -12.47 -14.32
N TYR A 23 -7.89 -12.08 -13.80
CA TYR A 23 -7.04 -12.95 -13.01
C TYR A 23 -7.45 -12.98 -11.53
N ARG A 24 -7.71 -14.18 -10.99
CA ARG A 24 -8.10 -14.36 -9.59
C ARG A 24 -6.87 -14.40 -8.68
N LEU A 25 -6.48 -13.22 -8.18
CA LEU A 25 -5.40 -13.11 -7.20
C LEU A 25 -5.80 -13.69 -5.84
N PRO A 26 -4.98 -14.58 -5.24
CA PRO A 26 -5.17 -14.98 -3.85
C PRO A 26 -4.91 -13.78 -2.93
N LEU A 27 -5.53 -13.78 -1.74
CA LEU A 27 -5.41 -12.68 -0.78
C LEU A 27 -3.96 -12.35 -0.41
N ALA A 28 -3.10 -13.37 -0.27
CA ALA A 28 -1.67 -13.18 -0.01
C ALA A 28 -0.96 -12.43 -1.17
N GLY A 29 -1.40 -12.66 -2.40
CA GLY A 29 -0.91 -11.93 -3.57
C GLY A 29 -1.35 -10.47 -3.57
N LEU A 30 -2.60 -10.19 -3.18
CA LEU A 30 -3.11 -8.83 -3.02
C LEU A 30 -2.29 -8.04 -1.97
N ILE A 31 -2.04 -8.62 -0.79
CA ILE A 31 -1.20 -7.99 0.26
C ILE A 31 0.19 -7.68 -0.28
N SER A 32 0.80 -8.58 -1.05
CA SER A 32 2.13 -8.32 -1.65
C SER A 32 2.13 -7.15 -2.64
N ILE A 33 1.06 -6.99 -3.43
CA ILE A 33 0.93 -5.85 -4.36
C ILE A 33 0.73 -4.57 -3.57
N LEU A 34 -0.16 -4.58 -2.58
CA LEU A 34 -0.44 -3.41 -1.74
C LEU A 34 0.78 -2.98 -0.93
N HIS A 35 1.59 -3.91 -0.41
CA HIS A 35 2.85 -3.60 0.27
C HIS A 35 3.85 -2.88 -0.65
N ARG A 36 3.92 -3.30 -1.93
CA ARG A 36 4.77 -2.65 -2.94
C ARG A 36 4.26 -1.26 -3.30
N ILE A 37 2.97 -1.12 -3.57
CA ILE A 37 2.33 0.17 -3.88
C ILE A 37 2.48 1.13 -2.72
N SER A 38 2.27 0.68 -1.47
CA SER A 38 2.40 1.52 -0.29
C SER A 38 3.84 1.98 -0.06
N GLY A 39 4.83 1.10 -0.29
CA GLY A 39 6.24 1.46 -0.22
C GLY A 39 6.62 2.52 -1.25
N PHE A 40 6.18 2.35 -2.50
CA PHE A 40 6.38 3.34 -3.56
C PHE A 40 5.71 4.68 -3.22
N LEU A 41 4.45 4.65 -2.77
CA LEU A 41 3.70 5.86 -2.41
C LEU A 41 4.42 6.65 -1.30
N MET A 42 4.88 5.98 -0.25
CA MET A 42 5.63 6.62 0.84
C MET A 42 6.94 7.22 0.34
N PHE A 43 7.69 6.49 -0.49
CA PHE A 43 8.94 6.98 -1.07
C PHE A 43 8.70 8.22 -1.94
N ALA A 44 7.70 8.18 -2.83
CA ALA A 44 7.36 9.28 -3.72
C ALA A 44 6.89 10.53 -2.95
N LEU A 45 6.21 10.35 -1.82
CA LEU A 45 5.70 11.45 -1.00
C LEU A 45 6.67 11.92 0.09
N LEU A 46 7.79 11.21 0.30
CA LEU A 46 8.77 11.56 1.33
C LEU A 46 9.25 13.01 1.23
N PRO A 47 9.60 13.57 0.05
CA PRO A 47 9.99 14.98 -0.07
C PRO A 47 8.87 15.95 0.36
N VAL A 48 7.61 15.62 0.04
CA VAL A 48 6.44 16.44 0.41
C VAL A 48 6.23 16.41 1.92
N ILE A 49 6.36 15.23 2.55
CA ILE A 49 6.22 15.08 4.01
C ILE A 49 7.32 15.86 4.73
N LEU A 50 8.57 15.78 4.25
CA LEU A 50 9.69 16.53 4.83
C LEU A 50 9.51 18.04 4.65
N TYR A 51 8.98 18.49 3.50
CA TYR A 51 8.62 19.88 3.30
C TYR A 51 7.53 20.35 4.27
N LEU A 52 6.46 19.56 4.47
CA LEU A 52 5.42 19.89 5.44
C LEU A 52 5.95 19.92 6.88
N LEU A 53 6.87 19.01 7.22
CA LEU A 53 7.54 19.01 8.52
C LEU A 53 8.36 20.29 8.72
N ASP A 54 9.17 20.68 7.74
CA ASP A 54 9.95 21.93 7.78
C ASP A 54 9.04 23.15 7.99
N GLN A 55 7.97 23.27 7.20
CA GLN A 55 7.01 24.37 7.33
C GLN A 55 6.25 24.36 8.66
N SER A 56 6.04 23.18 9.27
CA SER A 56 5.40 23.09 10.59
C SER A 56 6.29 23.61 11.74
N LEU A 57 7.61 23.68 11.52
CA LEU A 57 8.59 24.07 12.53
C LEU A 57 9.14 25.50 12.32
N LEU A 58 8.91 26.09 11.16
CA LEU A 58 9.55 27.33 10.75
C LEU A 58 9.05 28.55 11.54
N SER A 59 7.75 28.67 11.77
CA SER A 59 7.14 29.74 12.58
C SER A 59 5.69 29.42 12.96
N GLU A 60 5.15 30.14 13.93
CA GLU A 60 3.73 30.03 14.30
C GLU A 60 2.81 30.37 13.11
N GLY A 61 3.15 31.41 12.32
CA GLY A 61 2.35 31.80 11.16
C GLY A 61 2.32 30.75 10.05
N THR A 62 3.46 30.09 9.78
CA THR A 62 3.52 28.99 8.80
C THR A 62 2.78 27.76 9.30
N PHE A 63 2.92 27.43 10.59
CA PHE A 63 2.17 26.35 11.22
C PHE A 63 0.65 26.55 11.10
N GLU A 64 0.12 27.72 11.49
CA GLU A 64 -1.32 28.00 11.41
C GLU A 64 -1.83 28.01 9.96
N TYR A 65 -1.03 28.48 8.99
CA TYR A 65 -1.36 28.40 7.57
C TYR A 65 -1.53 26.95 7.08
N PHE A 66 -0.55 26.07 7.35
CA PHE A 66 -0.61 24.67 6.95
C PHE A 66 -1.64 23.86 7.75
N LYS A 67 -1.87 24.20 9.02
CA LYS A 67 -2.99 23.69 9.81
C LYS A 67 -4.34 24.03 9.16
N GLY A 68 -4.48 25.24 8.60
CA GLY A 68 -5.64 25.61 7.79
C GLY A 68 -5.81 24.73 6.55
N ILE A 69 -4.73 24.46 5.81
CA ILE A 69 -4.76 23.55 4.64
C ILE A 69 -5.15 22.12 5.04
N THR A 70 -4.52 21.58 6.08
CA THR A 70 -4.79 20.21 6.59
C THR A 70 -6.16 20.08 7.25
N SER A 71 -6.84 21.19 7.54
CA SER A 71 -8.23 21.19 8.01
C SER A 71 -9.23 20.91 6.88
N ASN A 72 -8.85 21.05 5.60
CA ASN A 72 -9.70 20.74 4.46
C ASN A 72 -10.02 19.23 4.40
N TRP A 73 -11.29 18.88 4.20
CA TRP A 73 -11.76 17.49 4.16
C TRP A 73 -11.01 16.61 3.13
N PHE A 74 -10.70 17.16 1.95
CA PHE A 74 -10.00 16.42 0.91
C PHE A 74 -8.54 16.15 1.29
N VAL A 75 -7.88 17.15 1.90
CA VAL A 75 -6.51 16.99 2.41
C VAL A 75 -6.47 15.95 3.52
N LYS A 76 -7.47 15.91 4.41
CA LYS A 76 -7.60 14.86 5.42
C LYS A 76 -7.72 13.46 4.81
N LEU A 77 -8.42 13.30 3.69
CA LEU A 77 -8.47 12.02 2.98
C LEU A 77 -7.12 11.62 2.40
N VAL A 78 -6.36 12.56 1.83
CA VAL A 78 -5.00 12.30 1.36
C VAL A 78 -4.10 11.90 2.53
N LEU A 79 -4.14 12.62 3.65
CA LEU A 79 -3.39 12.28 4.87
C LEU A 79 -3.78 10.89 5.40
N LEU A 80 -5.07 10.55 5.37
CA LEU A 80 -5.55 9.23 5.76
C LEU A 80 -5.01 8.13 4.83
N ALA A 81 -4.98 8.37 3.52
CA ALA A 81 -4.43 7.43 2.55
C ALA A 81 -2.93 7.19 2.76
N VAL A 82 -2.16 8.25 3.01
CA VAL A 82 -0.72 8.16 3.33
C VAL A 82 -0.50 7.44 4.66
N SER A 83 -1.30 7.75 5.68
CA SER A 83 -1.24 7.10 6.98
C SER A 83 -1.55 5.61 6.88
N TRP A 84 -2.59 5.25 6.12
CA TRP A 84 -2.91 3.85 5.86
C TRP A 84 -1.83 3.14 5.04
N ALA A 85 -1.23 3.80 4.05
CA ALA A 85 -0.12 3.24 3.30
C ALA A 85 1.05 2.86 4.23
N PHE A 86 1.41 3.74 5.17
CA PHE A 86 2.42 3.44 6.19
C PHE A 86 2.01 2.25 7.07
N LEU A 87 0.81 2.29 7.67
CA LEU A 87 0.33 1.23 8.57
C LEU A 87 0.25 -0.13 7.87
N HIS A 88 -0.30 -0.15 6.65
CA HIS A 88 -0.37 -1.35 5.82
C HIS A 88 1.03 -1.85 5.47
N HIS A 89 1.92 -0.96 5.02
CA HIS A 89 3.30 -1.32 4.66
C HIS A 89 4.03 -1.95 5.85
N PHE A 90 3.91 -1.34 7.02
CA PHE A 90 4.53 -1.80 8.26
C PHE A 90 4.01 -3.19 8.68
N CYS A 91 2.68 -3.37 8.76
CA CYS A 91 2.08 -4.66 9.11
C CYS A 91 2.45 -5.77 8.08
N ALA A 92 2.40 -5.47 6.79
CA ALA A 92 2.80 -6.40 5.74
C ALA A 92 4.31 -6.68 5.78
N GLY A 93 5.14 -5.68 6.11
CA GLY A 93 6.58 -5.82 6.29
C GLY A 93 6.93 -6.77 7.42
N ILE A 94 6.27 -6.66 8.57
CA ILE A 94 6.42 -7.63 9.68
C ILE A 94 6.08 -9.05 9.21
N ARG A 95 4.95 -9.22 8.49
CA ARG A 95 4.60 -10.51 7.89
C ARG A 95 5.70 -11.03 6.97
N HIS A 96 6.29 -10.18 6.13
CA HIS A 96 7.39 -10.56 5.24
C HIS A 96 8.64 -11.00 6.03
N LEU A 97 9.02 -10.29 7.09
CA LEU A 97 10.14 -10.68 7.96
C LEU A 97 9.92 -12.06 8.60
N PHE A 98 8.70 -12.40 9.01
CA PHE A 98 8.40 -13.76 9.49
C PHE A 98 8.56 -14.81 8.38
N MET A 99 8.09 -14.52 7.17
CA MET A 99 8.23 -15.43 6.03
C MET A 99 9.70 -15.61 5.61
N ASP A 100 10.53 -14.58 5.73
CA ASP A 100 11.98 -14.65 5.47
C ASP A 100 12.69 -15.59 6.48
N ASN A 101 12.11 -15.75 7.67
CA ASN A 101 12.52 -16.75 8.66
C ASN A 101 11.85 -18.11 8.47
N HIS A 102 11.24 -18.36 7.31
CA HIS A 102 10.51 -19.60 6.97
C HIS A 102 9.28 -19.88 7.84
N ILE A 103 8.73 -18.85 8.50
CA ILE A 103 7.54 -18.97 9.35
C ILE A 103 6.29 -18.58 8.55
N GLY A 104 5.29 -19.46 8.51
CA GLY A 104 3.98 -19.17 7.91
C GLY A 104 3.95 -19.17 6.37
N ILE A 105 4.84 -19.94 5.74
CA ILE A 105 5.00 -20.04 4.28
C ILE A 105 4.00 -20.97 3.58
N GLU A 106 3.33 -21.84 4.34
CA GLU A 106 2.29 -22.73 3.79
C GLU A 106 1.07 -21.95 3.32
N LYS A 107 0.34 -22.49 2.33
CA LYS A 107 -0.78 -21.79 1.68
C LYS A 107 -1.85 -21.29 2.65
N ASP A 108 -2.25 -22.09 3.63
CA ASP A 108 -3.27 -21.71 4.62
C ASP A 108 -2.74 -20.66 5.60
N SER A 109 -1.52 -20.85 6.11
CA SER A 109 -0.86 -19.89 7.00
C SER A 109 -0.58 -18.55 6.31
N ALA A 110 -0.16 -18.57 5.05
CA ALA A 110 0.06 -17.39 4.22
C ALA A 110 -1.25 -16.62 3.98
N ARG A 111 -2.39 -17.32 3.87
CA ARG A 111 -3.73 -16.71 3.78
C ARG A 111 -4.14 -16.11 5.11
N LYS A 112 -3.99 -16.83 6.22
CA LYS A 112 -4.33 -16.34 7.58
C LYS A 112 -3.55 -15.09 7.94
N SER A 113 -2.23 -15.11 7.74
CA SER A 113 -1.36 -13.94 7.96
C SER A 113 -1.75 -12.75 7.07
N ALA A 114 -2.18 -12.98 5.83
CA ALA A 114 -2.69 -11.92 4.97
C ALA A 114 -3.98 -11.29 5.51
N VAL A 115 -4.90 -12.09 6.07
CA VAL A 115 -6.10 -11.58 6.78
C VAL A 115 -5.70 -10.76 8.00
N ILE A 116 -4.74 -11.24 8.81
CA ILE A 116 -4.25 -10.54 10.00
C ILE A 116 -3.70 -9.15 9.65
N VAL A 117 -2.95 -9.02 8.55
CA VAL A 117 -2.45 -7.71 8.09
C VAL A 117 -3.59 -6.71 7.90
N PHE A 118 -4.70 -7.09 7.27
CA PHE A 118 -5.87 -6.22 7.13
C PHE A 118 -6.61 -6.00 8.45
N ALA A 119 -6.80 -7.07 9.23
CA ALA A 119 -7.48 -7.01 10.52
C ALA A 119 -6.78 -6.08 11.52
N VAL A 120 -5.48 -5.83 11.37
CA VAL A 120 -4.72 -4.86 12.19
C VAL A 120 -4.64 -3.50 11.51
N SER A 121 -4.24 -3.43 10.24
CA SER A 121 -4.02 -2.15 9.56
C SER A 121 -5.29 -1.32 9.34
N LEU A 122 -6.44 -1.96 9.08
CA LEU A 122 -7.71 -1.24 8.86
C LEU A 122 -8.26 -0.60 10.14
N PRO A 123 -8.32 -1.29 11.31
CA PRO A 123 -8.70 -0.62 12.55
C PRO A 123 -7.75 0.51 12.93
N LEU A 124 -6.43 0.35 12.75
CA LEU A 124 -5.47 1.42 13.00
C LEU A 124 -5.73 2.63 12.09
N ALA A 125 -5.99 2.41 10.80
CA ALA A 125 -6.39 3.49 9.89
C ALA A 125 -7.74 4.10 10.29
N GLY A 126 -8.68 3.30 10.81
CA GLY A 126 -9.93 3.79 11.38
C GLY A 126 -9.71 4.73 12.57
N LEU A 127 -8.80 4.40 13.48
CA LEU A 127 -8.42 5.29 14.59
C LEU A 127 -7.80 6.59 14.10
N VAL A 128 -6.94 6.53 13.08
CA VAL A 128 -6.37 7.73 12.45
C VAL A 128 -7.47 8.57 11.81
N ALA A 129 -8.41 7.95 11.10
CA ALA A 129 -9.55 8.63 10.52
C ALA A 129 -10.37 9.35 11.60
N LEU A 130 -10.75 8.64 12.66
CA LEU A 130 -11.49 9.22 13.79
C LEU A 130 -10.76 10.45 14.36
N LYS A 131 -9.43 10.37 14.51
CA LYS A 131 -8.64 11.51 14.98
C LYS A 131 -8.63 12.68 13.99
N LEU A 132 -8.37 12.41 12.70
CA LEU A 132 -8.34 13.44 11.65
C LEU A 132 -9.68 14.16 11.50
N PHE A 133 -10.78 13.45 11.70
CA PHE A 133 -12.15 13.97 11.60
C PHE A 133 -12.72 14.47 12.94
N GLY A 134 -11.91 14.51 14.00
CA GLY A 134 -12.24 15.22 15.25
C GLY A 134 -13.17 14.46 16.20
N ALA A 135 -13.18 13.13 16.16
CA ALA A 135 -13.96 12.32 17.11
C ALA A 135 -13.41 12.40 18.55
N PHE A 136 -12.11 12.68 18.72
CA PHE A 136 -11.41 12.87 20.00
C PHE A 136 -10.04 13.54 19.80
#